data_AF-A0A351XAI5-F1
#
_entry.id   AF-A0A351XAI5-F1
#
_cell.length_a   1.000
_cell.length_b   1.000
_cell.length_c   1.000
_cell.angle_alpha   90.00
_cell.angle_beta   90.00
_cell.angle_gamma   90.00
#
_symmetry.space_group_name_H-M   'P 1'
#
loop_
_entity.id
_entity.type
_entity.pdbx_description
1 polymer ?
#
loop_
_entity_poly.entity_id
_entity_poly.type
_entity_poly.pdbx_seq_one_letter_code
_entity_poly.pdbx_strand_id
1 'polypeptide(L)' 'QLEKVPYMILVGDKDIEANTVSVRSRKNGDEGAVSIDEFVARIREKIDSKAR' A
#
# COMPACT_ATOMS: atom_id res chain seq x y z
N GLN A 1 19.93 12.90 1.94
CA GLN A 1 19.32 12.07 3.00
C GLN A 1 17.92 11.71 2.55
N LEU A 2 17.82 10.64 1.75
CA LEU A 2 16.57 10.22 1.08
C LEU A 2 15.65 9.60 2.12
N GLU A 3 14.46 10.17 2.29
CA GLU A 3 13.45 9.72 3.24
C GLU A 3 13.19 8.24 3.05
N LYS A 4 13.36 7.47 4.14
CA LYS A 4 13.20 6.02 4.21
C LYS A 4 11.72 5.63 4.11
N VAL A 5 11.00 6.09 3.09
CA VAL A 5 9.58 5.76 2.91
C VAL A 5 9.49 4.31 2.44
N PRO A 6 8.98 3.38 3.27
CA PRO A 6 9.00 1.95 2.96
C PRO A 6 7.94 1.54 1.92
N TYR A 7 6.90 2.36 1.74
CA TYR A 7 5.77 2.11 0.83
C TYR A 7 5.30 3.42 0.19
N MET A 8 5.13 3.42 -1.13
CA MET A 8 4.53 4.51 -1.89
C MET A 8 3.19 4.03 -2.41
N ILE A 9 2.12 4.77 -2.12
CA ILE A 9 0.77 4.43 -2.54
C ILE A 9 0.41 5.40 -3.66
N LEU A 10 0.00 4.86 -4.80
CA LEU A 10 -0.57 5.61 -5.91
C LEU A 10 -2.08 5.44 -5.87
N VAL A 11 -2.78 6.56 -5.74
CA VAL A 11 -4.24 6.62 -5.77
C VAL A 11 -4.61 7.61 -6.87
N GLY A 12 -5.12 7.11 -7.99
CA GLY A 12 -5.71 7.92 -9.04
C GLY A 12 -7.23 7.95 -8.96
N ASP A 13 -7.89 8.83 -9.73
CA ASP A 13 -9.35 8.89 -9.79
C ASP A 13 -9.98 7.54 -10.20
N LYS A 14 -9.34 6.81 -11.11
CA LYS A 14 -9.77 5.47 -11.54
C LYS A 14 -9.68 4.43 -10.42
N ASP A 15 -8.70 4.57 -9.53
CA ASP A 15 -8.52 3.70 -8.37
C ASP A 15 -9.57 4.00 -7.30
N ILE A 16 -9.91 5.27 -7.11
CA ILE A 16 -11.00 5.70 -6.20
C ILE A 16 -12.35 5.17 -6.70
N GLU A 17 -12.64 5.28 -7.99
CA GLU A 17 -13.87 4.72 -8.59
C GLU A 17 -13.92 3.19 -8.50
N ALA A 18 -12.78 2.51 -8.68
CA ALA A 18 -12.67 1.06 -8.61
C ALA A 18 -12.51 0.51 -7.18
N ASN A 19 -12.42 1.38 -6.17
CA ASN A 19 -12.04 1.04 -4.80
C ASN A 19 -10.75 0.20 -4.73
N THR A 20 -9.75 0.53 -5.55
CA THR A 20 -8.42 -0.05 -5.56
C THR A 20 -7.36 0.98 -5.19
N VAL A 21 -6.17 0.54 -4.81
CA VAL A 21 -4.98 1.36 -4.59
C VAL A 21 -3.77 0.64 -5.13
N SER A 22 -2.90 1.35 -5.82
CA SER A 22 -1.66 0.78 -6.33
C SER A 22 -0.54 0.97 -5.33
N VAL A 23 0.05 -0.13 -4.86
CA VAL A 23 1.09 -0.10 -3.83
C VAL A 23 2.43 -0.41 -4.45
N ARG A 24 3.42 0.43 -4.15
CA ARG A 24 4.79 0.27 -4.62
C ARG A 24 5.75 0.28 -3.44
N SER A 25 6.40 -0.85 -3.17
CA SER A 25 7.38 -0.96 -2.11
C SER A 25 8.80 -0.88 -2.67
N ARG A 26 9.68 -0.15 -1.97
CA ARG A 26 11.10 -0.09 -2.36
C ARG A 26 11.82 -1.43 -2.20
N LYS A 27 11.37 -2.30 -1.28
CA LYS A 27 12.02 -3.59 -0.97
C LYS A 27 11.52 -4.75 -1.84
N ASN A 28 10.20 -4.82 -2.08
CA ASN A 28 9.56 -5.94 -2.78
C ASN A 28 9.17 -5.62 -4.24
N GLY A 29 9.40 -4.39 -4.71
CA GLY A 29 9.02 -3.98 -6.06
C GLY A 29 7.58 -3.48 -6.14
N ASP A 30 6.96 -3.69 -7.30
CA ASP A 30 5.58 -3.26 -7.56
C ASP A 30 4.61 -4.31 -6.99
N GLU A 31 3.80 -3.93 -5.99
CA GLU A 31 2.73 -4.79 -5.44
C GLU A 31 1.45 -4.71 -6.28
N GLY A 32 1.39 -3.80 -7.26
CA GLY A 32 0.24 -3.63 -8.15
C GLY A 32 -0.98 -3.00 -7.46
N ALA A 33 -2.12 -3.06 -8.16
CA ALA A 33 -3.41 -2.58 -7.66
C ALA A 33 -4.04 -3.64 -6.75
N VAL A 34 -4.32 -3.25 -5.51
CA VAL A 34 -5.05 -4.04 -4.51
C VAL A 34 -6.31 -3.31 -4.10
N SER A 35 -7.38 -4.01 -3.71
CA SER A 35 -8.59 -3.35 -3.24
C SER A 35 -8.33 -2.54 -1.96
N ILE A 36 -8.99 -1.39 -1.81
CA ILE A 36 -8.89 -0.53 -0.61
C ILE A 36 -9.19 -1.34 0.64
N ASP A 37 -10.25 -2.16 0.63
CA ASP A 37 -10.62 -2.97 1.78
C ASP A 37 -9.54 -4.01 2.13
N GLU A 38 -8.99 -4.68 1.12
CA GLU A 38 -7.91 -5.66 1.30
C GLU A 38 -6.62 -4.97 1.78
N PHE A 39 -6.33 -3.77 1.27
CA PHE A 39 -5.19 -2.97 1.69
C PHE A 39 -5.32 -2.48 3.13
N VAL A 40 -6.50 -2.01 3.53
CA VAL A 40 -6.79 -1.60 4.91
C VAL A 40 -6.69 -2.80 5.85
N ALA A 41 -7.19 -3.97 5.46
CA ALA A 41 -7.04 -5.20 6.24
C ALA A 41 -5.57 -5.59 6.40
N ARG A 42 -4.80 -5.64 5.30
CA ARG A 42 -3.35 -5.94 5.31
C ARG A 42 -2.55 -4.94 6.11
N ILE A 43 -2.84 -3.64 5.99
CA ILE A 43 -2.17 -2.61 6.77
C ILE A 43 -2.50 -2.76 8.25
N ARG A 44 -3.77 -2.98 8.59
CA ARG A 44 -4.16 -3.22 9.99
C ARG A 44 -3.46 -4.43 10.57
N GLU A 45 -3.40 -5.54 9.84
CA GLU A 45 -2.64 -6.74 10.27
C GLU A 45 -1.13 -6.47 10.37
N LYS A 46 -0.52 -5.71 9.45
CA LYS A 46 0.89 -5.32 9.54
C LYS A 46 1.17 -4.41 10.75
N ILE A 47 0.29 -3.44 11.00
CA ILE A 47 0.41 -2.51 12.14
C ILE A 47 0.21 -3.30 13.45
N ASP A 48 -0.79 -4.18 13.50
CA ASP A 48 -1.11 -4.98 14.67
C ASP A 48 -0.02 -6.02 14.97
N SER A 49 0.53 -6.67 13.93
CA SER A 49 1.61 -7.64 14.11
C SER A 49 2.96 -7.01 14.50
N LYS A 50 3.08 -5.67 14.55
CA LYS A 50 4.25 -4.92 15.08
C LYS A 50 5.59 -5.61 14.78
N ALA A 51 5.79 -6.11 13.56
CA ALA A 51 7.07 -6.64 13.15
C ALA A 51 8.02 -5.45 13.00
N ARG A 52 8.71 -5.16 14.11
CA ARG A 52 9.76 -4.14 14.27
C ARG A 52 10.88 -4.30 13.25
#